data_AF-A0AAD9GY68-F1
#
_entry.id   AF-A0AAD9GY68-F1
#
_cell.length_a   1.000
_cell.length_b   1.000
_cell.length_c   1.000
_cell.angle_alpha   90.00
_cell.angle_beta   90.00
_cell.angle_gamma   90.00
#
_symmetry.space_group_name_H-M   'P 1'
#
loop_
_entity.id
_entity.type
_entity.pdbx_description
1 polymer ?
#
loop_
_entity_poly.entity_id
_entity_poly.type
_entity_poly.pdbx_seq_one_letter_code
_entity_poly.pdbx_strand_id
1 'polypeptide(L)'
;MFVRYLLLLTLVAVFIEVNSMDNIVQPNQLLQRNEHVSEERNPITTSASTLTKQAKSAAELTEKMQLKLWLSRRVSGDEVFVLLNLDKTGENLLANPQWSNWVMYMTQANKNRPKTAIISALTARYGDEGLAKMLLAAKQVSSTKETAMEVQVAQMREWLRRGKSVDDIFELLKLDNGLEKLLTNPNLSLWVNYMTRFNERFPSKKTSMIDTFSNYYGDEAMAKMLEAAKKDPRASKLASELQTAHFKQWLNEGAKPYMIFKMLKMNKETWMKNPDANIWRLYNEYYKARRFINVSP
;
A
#
# COMPACT_ATOMS: atom_id res chain seq x y z
N MET A 1 1.13 -29.32 -38.30
CA MET A 1 1.02 -27.89 -37.89
C MET A 1 -0.43 -27.40 -37.91
N PHE A 2 -1.24 -27.78 -38.91
CA PHE A 2 -2.68 -27.44 -39.02
C PHE A 2 -3.60 -27.90 -37.88
N VAL A 3 -3.41 -29.13 -37.35
CA VAL A 3 -4.26 -29.67 -36.27
C VAL A 3 -4.13 -28.89 -34.95
N ARG A 4 -2.97 -28.27 -34.70
CA ARG A 4 -2.76 -27.42 -33.51
C ARG A 4 -3.43 -26.06 -33.62
N TYR A 5 -3.58 -25.52 -34.84
CA TYR A 5 -4.29 -24.26 -35.09
C TYR A 5 -5.81 -24.44 -34.97
N LEU A 6 -6.33 -25.59 -35.42
CA LEU A 6 -7.75 -25.92 -35.30
C LEU A 6 -8.21 -26.06 -33.84
N LEU A 7 -7.41 -26.72 -32.99
CA LEU A 7 -7.70 -26.86 -31.55
C LEU A 7 -7.69 -25.52 -30.80
N LEU A 8 -6.78 -24.61 -31.16
CA LEU A 8 -6.72 -23.26 -30.60
C LEU A 8 -7.93 -22.42 -31.01
N LEU A 9 -8.37 -22.50 -32.27
CA LEU A 9 -9.56 -21.82 -32.76
C LEU A 9 -10.86 -22.35 -32.12
N THR A 10 -10.99 -23.66 -31.92
CA THR A 10 -12.16 -24.23 -31.24
C THR A 10 -12.21 -23.85 -29.76
N LEU A 11 -11.06 -23.73 -29.09
CA LEU A 11 -11.00 -23.34 -27.68
C LEU A 11 -11.27 -21.84 -27.45
N VAL A 12 -10.85 -20.98 -28.37
CA VAL A 12 -11.19 -19.55 -28.35
C VAL A 12 -12.68 -19.33 -28.60
N ALA A 13 -13.30 -20.12 -29.49
CA ALA A 13 -14.74 -20.06 -29.73
C ALA A 13 -15.54 -20.44 -28.47
N VAL A 14 -15.17 -21.52 -27.78
CA VAL A 14 -15.81 -21.94 -26.52
C VAL A 14 -15.63 -20.88 -25.42
N PHE A 15 -14.49 -20.20 -25.36
CA PHE A 15 -14.26 -19.12 -24.38
C PHE A 15 -15.10 -17.86 -24.66
N ILE A 16 -15.39 -17.56 -25.92
CA ILE A 16 -16.29 -16.45 -26.30
C ILE A 16 -17.75 -16.81 -25.99
N GLU A 17 -18.16 -18.06 -26.25
CA GLU A 17 -19.52 -18.54 -25.98
C GLU A 17 -19.85 -18.59 -24.48
N VAL A 18 -18.89 -19.02 -23.65
CA VAL A 18 -19.05 -19.04 -22.19
C VAL A 18 -19.15 -17.61 -21.61
N ASN A 19 -18.35 -16.66 -22.09
CA ASN A 19 -18.44 -15.26 -21.64
C ASN A 19 -19.66 -14.52 -22.19
N SER A 20 -20.24 -14.98 -23.30
CA SER A 20 -21.48 -14.45 -23.88
C SER A 20 -22.73 -14.87 -23.10
N MET A 21 -22.67 -15.96 -22.32
CA MET A 21 -23.83 -16.48 -21.59
C MET A 21 -24.07 -15.83 -20.22
N ASP A 22 -23.11 -15.08 -19.67
CA ASP A 22 -23.29 -14.36 -18.41
C ASP A 22 -24.15 -13.09 -18.55
N ASN A 23 -24.58 -12.72 -19.77
CA ASN A 23 -25.27 -11.46 -20.04
C ASN A 23 -26.74 -11.57 -20.49
N ILE A 24 -27.36 -12.76 -20.39
CA ILE A 24 -28.77 -12.92 -20.76
C ILE A 24 -29.49 -13.79 -19.73
N VAL A 25 -29.97 -13.19 -18.63
CA VAL A 25 -31.34 -13.37 -18.09
C VAL A 25 -31.68 -12.17 -17.19
N GLN A 26 -32.59 -11.30 -17.64
CA GLN A 26 -33.38 -10.43 -16.77
C GLN A 26 -34.56 -11.23 -16.21
N PRO A 27 -34.78 -11.31 -14.88
CA PRO A 27 -35.86 -12.09 -14.32
C PRO A 27 -37.11 -11.21 -14.21
N ASN A 28 -37.94 -11.17 -15.25
CA ASN A 28 -39.38 -10.90 -15.12
C ASN A 28 -40.07 -11.04 -16.46
N GLN A 29 -40.76 -12.16 -16.66
CA GLN A 29 -42.16 -12.24 -17.07
C GLN A 29 -42.56 -13.71 -17.19
N LEU A 30 -43.87 -13.98 -17.03
CA LEU A 30 -44.55 -15.29 -16.98
C LEU A 30 -44.77 -15.87 -15.57
N LEU A 31 -45.43 -15.09 -14.72
CA LEU A 31 -46.42 -15.64 -13.79
C LEU A 31 -47.78 -15.66 -14.51
N GLN A 32 -48.23 -16.85 -14.94
CA GLN A 32 -49.64 -17.23 -14.88
C GLN A 32 -49.85 -18.73 -15.18
N ARG A 33 -50.32 -19.44 -14.15
CA ARG A 33 -51.32 -20.53 -14.17
C ARG A 33 -50.98 -21.85 -14.87
N ASN A 34 -50.63 -22.87 -14.09
CA ASN A 34 -51.58 -23.94 -13.70
C ASN A 34 -50.91 -24.92 -12.72
N GLU A 35 -51.66 -25.27 -11.68
CA GLU A 35 -51.32 -26.26 -10.65
C GLU A 35 -51.35 -27.69 -11.22
N HIS A 36 -50.63 -28.58 -10.51
CA HIS A 36 -50.50 -30.03 -10.66
C HIS A 36 -49.66 -30.57 -11.83
N VAL A 37 -48.37 -30.81 -11.57
CA VAL A 37 -47.68 -32.10 -11.82
C VAL A 37 -46.48 -32.20 -10.87
N SER A 38 -46.26 -33.42 -10.37
CA SER A 38 -45.29 -33.95 -9.42
C SER A 38 -43.84 -33.43 -9.45
N GLU A 39 -43.26 -33.41 -8.25
CA GLU A 39 -41.83 -33.41 -7.93
C GLU A 39 -40.97 -34.28 -8.87
N GLU A 40 -40.34 -33.66 -9.86
CA GLU A 40 -39.11 -34.15 -10.50
C GLU A 40 -38.29 -32.94 -10.98
N ARG A 41 -37.58 -32.27 -10.05
CA ARG A 41 -36.68 -31.14 -10.35
C ARG A 41 -35.24 -31.40 -9.89
N ASN A 42 -34.62 -32.53 -10.26
CA ASN A 42 -33.20 -32.75 -9.89
C ASN A 42 -32.22 -33.54 -10.80
N PRO A 43 -32.49 -33.86 -12.08
CA PRO A 43 -31.42 -34.34 -12.98
C PRO A 43 -30.60 -33.22 -13.65
N ILE A 44 -31.26 -32.10 -14.00
CA ILE A 44 -30.68 -31.05 -14.85
C ILE A 44 -29.69 -30.16 -14.07
N THR A 45 -30.01 -29.82 -12.82
CA THR A 45 -29.16 -29.07 -11.89
C THR A 45 -27.85 -29.81 -11.56
N THR A 46 -27.92 -31.12 -11.39
CA THR A 46 -26.76 -31.99 -11.10
C THR A 46 -25.85 -32.14 -12.32
N SER A 47 -26.42 -32.23 -13.52
CA SER A 47 -25.66 -32.32 -14.77
C SER A 47 -24.97 -31.00 -15.13
N ALA A 48 -25.68 -29.86 -14.99
CA ALA A 48 -25.12 -28.53 -15.23
C ALA A 48 -23.94 -28.24 -14.29
N SER A 49 -24.09 -28.47 -12.98
CA SER A 49 -23.00 -28.26 -12.01
C SER A 49 -21.79 -29.17 -12.23
N THR A 50 -22.00 -30.38 -12.76
CA THR A 50 -20.92 -31.30 -13.14
C THR A 50 -20.16 -30.81 -14.37
N LEU A 51 -20.87 -30.34 -15.40
CA LEU A 51 -20.26 -29.76 -16.60
C LEU A 51 -19.46 -28.49 -16.26
N THR A 52 -19.97 -27.63 -15.37
CA THR A 52 -19.23 -26.45 -14.88
C THR A 52 -17.94 -26.84 -14.18
N LYS A 53 -17.94 -27.88 -13.34
CA LYS A 53 -16.72 -28.38 -12.68
C LYS A 53 -15.69 -28.92 -13.68
N GLN A 54 -16.14 -29.65 -14.70
CA GLN A 54 -15.25 -30.19 -15.75
C GLN A 54 -14.66 -29.08 -16.61
N ALA A 55 -15.46 -28.09 -17.01
CA ALA A 55 -14.99 -26.93 -17.76
C ALA A 55 -13.93 -26.13 -16.97
N LYS A 56 -14.16 -25.89 -15.67
CA LYS A 56 -13.18 -25.23 -14.80
C LYS A 56 -11.88 -26.02 -14.71
N SER A 57 -11.96 -27.35 -14.57
CA SER A 57 -10.78 -28.22 -14.51
C SER A 57 -9.97 -28.20 -15.82
N ALA A 58 -10.66 -28.21 -16.98
CA ALA A 58 -10.02 -28.10 -18.28
C ALA A 58 -9.33 -26.73 -18.50
N ALA A 59 -9.96 -25.65 -18.02
CA ALA A 59 -9.36 -24.31 -18.04
C ALA A 59 -8.07 -24.26 -17.19
N GLU A 60 -8.10 -24.76 -15.96
CA GLU A 60 -6.93 -24.82 -15.07
C GLU A 60 -5.77 -25.66 -15.66
N LEU A 61 -6.09 -26.77 -16.33
CA LEU A 61 -5.11 -27.59 -17.06
C LEU A 61 -4.47 -26.80 -18.21
N THR A 62 -5.27 -26.04 -18.96
CA THR A 62 -4.81 -25.21 -20.07
C THR A 62 -3.88 -24.10 -19.58
N GLU A 63 -4.24 -23.41 -18.50
CA GLU A 63 -3.40 -22.38 -17.87
C GLU A 63 -2.04 -22.97 -17.41
N LYS A 64 -2.06 -24.14 -16.77
CA LYS A 64 -0.82 -24.84 -16.35
C LYS A 64 0.05 -25.22 -17.55
N MET A 65 -0.54 -25.67 -18.66
CA MET A 65 0.21 -25.97 -19.89
C MET A 65 0.85 -24.73 -20.50
N GLN A 66 0.12 -23.61 -20.52
CA GLN A 66 0.60 -22.33 -21.02
C GLN A 66 1.77 -21.80 -20.18
N LEU A 67 1.67 -21.86 -18.84
CA LEU A 67 2.77 -21.49 -17.94
C LEU A 67 4.03 -22.32 -18.20
N LYS A 68 3.89 -23.65 -18.35
CA LYS A 68 5.03 -24.53 -18.68
C LYS A 68 5.66 -24.20 -20.04
N LEU A 69 4.85 -23.82 -21.03
CA LEU A 69 5.34 -23.42 -22.34
C LEU A 69 6.15 -22.11 -22.25
N TRP A 70 5.67 -21.11 -21.51
CA TRP A 70 6.42 -19.88 -21.29
C TRP A 70 7.73 -20.10 -20.54
N LEU A 71 7.73 -20.97 -19.52
CA LEU A 71 8.94 -21.34 -18.79
C LEU A 71 9.97 -22.04 -19.69
N SER A 72 9.54 -22.98 -20.54
CA SER A 72 10.46 -23.70 -21.44
C SER A 72 11.06 -22.78 -22.51
N ARG A 73 10.29 -21.80 -22.98
CA ARG A 73 10.73 -20.76 -23.90
C ARG A 73 11.49 -19.61 -23.21
N ARG A 74 11.58 -19.62 -21.88
CA ARG A 74 12.20 -18.55 -21.07
C ARG A 74 11.65 -17.17 -21.38
N VAL A 75 10.33 -17.07 -21.56
CA VAL A 75 9.63 -15.79 -21.81
C VAL A 75 9.91 -14.84 -20.64
N SER A 76 10.09 -13.54 -20.91
CA SER A 76 10.37 -12.62 -19.82
C SER A 76 9.15 -12.45 -18.90
N GLY A 77 9.38 -12.16 -17.62
CA GLY A 77 8.27 -11.87 -16.69
C GLY A 77 7.46 -10.64 -17.10
N ASP A 78 8.11 -9.68 -17.75
CA ASP A 78 7.48 -8.50 -18.33
C ASP A 78 6.51 -8.89 -19.45
N GLU A 79 6.98 -9.70 -20.40
CA GLU A 79 6.17 -10.18 -21.51
C GLU A 79 5.00 -11.06 -21.04
N VAL A 80 5.20 -11.95 -20.07
CA VAL A 80 4.10 -12.74 -19.49
C VAL A 80 3.06 -11.84 -18.82
N PHE A 81 3.46 -10.73 -18.19
CA PHE A 81 2.53 -9.76 -17.62
C PHE A 81 1.59 -9.18 -18.68
N VAL A 82 2.13 -8.83 -19.86
CA VAL A 82 1.37 -8.31 -21.01
C VAL A 82 0.51 -9.40 -21.66
N LEU A 83 1.04 -10.61 -21.81
CA LEU A 83 0.27 -11.75 -22.36
C LEU A 83 -0.94 -12.12 -21.50
N LEU A 84 -0.87 -11.85 -20.20
CA LEU A 84 -1.97 -12.00 -19.25
C LEU A 84 -2.88 -10.75 -19.18
N ASN A 85 -2.65 -9.75 -20.05
CA ASN A 85 -3.34 -8.44 -20.08
C ASN A 85 -3.30 -7.68 -18.75
N LEU A 86 -2.29 -7.93 -17.91
CA LEU A 86 -2.18 -7.26 -16.60
C LEU A 86 -1.75 -5.80 -16.73
N ASP A 87 -1.09 -5.43 -17.82
CA ASP A 87 -0.72 -4.06 -18.18
C ASP A 87 -1.94 -3.15 -18.39
N LYS A 88 -3.09 -3.71 -18.75
CA LYS A 88 -4.34 -2.98 -19.01
C LYS A 88 -5.23 -2.83 -17.78
N THR A 89 -4.82 -3.32 -16.62
CA THR A 89 -5.67 -3.39 -15.42
C THR A 89 -5.69 -2.11 -14.58
N GLY A 90 -4.68 -1.25 -14.73
CA GLY A 90 -4.53 -0.06 -13.89
C GLY A 90 -4.51 -0.39 -12.40
N GLU A 91 -5.34 0.28 -11.62
CA GLU A 91 -5.44 0.09 -10.16
C GLU A 91 -6.06 -1.27 -9.76
N ASN A 92 -6.74 -1.96 -10.69
CA ASN A 92 -7.40 -3.24 -10.43
C ASN A 92 -6.47 -4.45 -10.61
N LEU A 93 -5.15 -4.24 -10.73
CA LEU A 93 -4.15 -5.29 -10.94
C LEU A 93 -4.31 -6.46 -9.96
N LEU A 94 -4.39 -6.16 -8.66
CA LEU A 94 -4.46 -7.21 -7.62
C LEU A 94 -5.82 -7.92 -7.54
N ALA A 95 -6.86 -7.33 -8.12
CA ALA A 95 -8.19 -7.95 -8.23
C ALA A 95 -8.31 -8.84 -9.48
N ASN A 96 -7.39 -8.70 -10.44
CA ASN A 96 -7.44 -9.47 -11.67
C ASN A 96 -7.13 -10.96 -11.38
N PRO A 97 -7.97 -11.92 -11.82
CA PRO A 97 -7.72 -13.36 -11.61
C PRO A 97 -6.36 -13.85 -12.12
N GLN A 98 -5.83 -13.24 -13.20
CA GLN A 98 -4.55 -13.59 -13.81
C GLN A 98 -3.33 -13.11 -13.01
N TRP A 99 -3.53 -12.27 -11.97
CA TRP A 99 -2.47 -11.89 -11.03
C TRP A 99 -1.80 -13.12 -10.42
N SER A 100 -2.60 -14.11 -10.00
CA SER A 100 -2.12 -15.35 -9.39
C SER A 100 -1.25 -16.16 -10.35
N ASN A 101 -1.64 -16.23 -11.62
CA ASN A 101 -0.90 -16.92 -12.69
C ASN A 101 0.43 -16.24 -12.98
N TRP A 102 0.47 -14.91 -12.99
CA TRP A 102 1.73 -14.17 -13.16
C TRP A 102 2.68 -14.34 -11.96
N VAL A 103 2.16 -14.28 -10.73
CA VAL A 103 2.96 -14.53 -9.52
C VAL A 103 3.51 -15.96 -9.52
N MET A 104 2.70 -16.94 -9.90
CA MET A 104 3.11 -18.34 -10.04
C MET A 104 4.19 -18.50 -11.11
N TYR A 105 4.05 -17.83 -12.26
CA TYR A 105 5.06 -17.79 -13.30
C TYR A 105 6.40 -17.23 -12.78
N MET A 106 6.37 -16.04 -12.20
CA MET A 106 7.55 -15.35 -11.67
C MET A 106 8.24 -16.17 -10.59
N THR A 107 7.47 -16.87 -9.77
CA THR A 107 8.00 -17.74 -8.71
C THR A 107 8.77 -18.93 -9.29
N GLN A 108 8.23 -19.57 -10.33
CA GLN A 108 8.87 -20.71 -10.99
C GLN A 108 10.07 -20.29 -11.84
N ALA A 109 10.00 -19.14 -12.51
CA ALA A 109 11.07 -18.59 -13.33
C ALA A 109 12.26 -18.09 -12.49
N ASN A 110 12.02 -17.61 -11.26
CA ASN A 110 13.03 -16.95 -10.42
C ASN A 110 13.27 -17.68 -9.09
N LYS A 111 13.59 -18.98 -9.15
CA LYS A 111 13.69 -19.88 -7.98
C LYS A 111 14.53 -19.35 -6.81
N ASN A 112 15.61 -18.62 -7.09
CA ASN A 112 16.52 -18.13 -6.05
C ASN A 112 15.92 -16.98 -5.22
N ARG A 113 15.20 -16.05 -5.85
CA ARG A 113 14.67 -14.83 -5.22
C ARG A 113 13.35 -14.37 -5.86
N PRO A 114 12.29 -15.18 -5.75
CA PRO A 114 11.04 -14.91 -6.48
C PRO A 114 10.40 -13.60 -6.03
N LYS A 115 10.37 -13.31 -4.73
CA LYS A 115 9.81 -12.06 -4.19
C LYS A 115 10.55 -10.81 -4.70
N THR A 116 11.89 -10.85 -4.74
CA THR A 116 12.69 -9.74 -5.30
C THR A 116 12.41 -9.54 -6.77
N ALA A 117 12.27 -10.62 -7.56
CA ALA A 117 11.96 -10.53 -8.98
C ALA A 117 10.57 -9.92 -9.22
N ILE A 118 9.56 -10.37 -8.47
CA ILE A 118 8.20 -9.82 -8.52
C ILE A 118 8.20 -8.32 -8.20
N ILE A 119 8.78 -7.92 -7.06
CA ILE A 119 8.83 -6.51 -6.66
C ILE A 119 9.62 -5.68 -7.66
N SER A 120 10.76 -6.17 -8.16
CA SER A 120 11.55 -5.43 -9.15
C SER A 120 10.79 -5.22 -10.45
N ALA A 121 10.02 -6.22 -10.91
CA ALA A 121 9.18 -6.08 -12.10
C ALA A 121 8.06 -5.04 -11.89
N LEU A 122 7.40 -5.06 -10.73
CA LEU A 122 6.37 -4.07 -10.40
C LEU A 122 6.95 -2.66 -10.25
N THR A 123 8.05 -2.51 -9.53
CA THR A 123 8.74 -1.21 -9.36
C THR A 123 9.23 -0.67 -10.70
N ALA A 124 9.73 -1.52 -11.60
CA ALA A 124 10.14 -1.08 -12.94
C ALA A 124 8.97 -0.52 -13.77
N ARG A 125 7.74 -1.04 -13.56
CA ARG A 125 6.53 -0.58 -14.25
C ARG A 125 5.89 0.66 -13.63
N TYR A 126 5.75 0.67 -12.30
CA TYR A 126 4.96 1.68 -11.59
C TYR A 126 5.79 2.74 -10.86
N GLY A 127 7.12 2.54 -10.77
CA GLY A 127 7.95 3.24 -9.82
C GLY A 127 7.64 2.83 -8.38
N ASP A 128 8.53 3.16 -7.44
CA ASP A 128 8.31 2.82 -6.04
C ASP A 128 7.13 3.60 -5.41
N GLU A 129 7.01 4.90 -5.71
CA GLU A 129 5.90 5.74 -5.24
C GLU A 129 4.55 5.27 -5.82
N GLY A 130 4.50 5.00 -7.13
CA GLY A 130 3.29 4.55 -7.80
C GLY A 130 2.84 3.18 -7.30
N LEU A 131 3.79 2.24 -7.14
CA LEU A 131 3.51 0.94 -6.53
C LEU A 131 3.00 1.10 -5.09
N ALA A 132 3.62 1.95 -4.28
CA ALA A 132 3.18 2.19 -2.91
C ALA A 132 1.74 2.73 -2.84
N LYS A 133 1.39 3.71 -3.68
CA LYS A 133 0.03 4.27 -3.77
C LYS A 133 -1.00 3.23 -4.19
N MET A 134 -0.69 2.45 -5.23
CA MET A 134 -1.56 1.36 -5.70
C MET A 134 -1.83 0.34 -4.59
N LEU A 135 -0.81 -0.04 -3.82
CA LEU A 135 -0.95 -0.98 -2.70
C LEU A 135 -1.75 -0.38 -1.53
N LEU A 136 -1.60 0.91 -1.25
CA LEU A 136 -2.40 1.58 -0.22
C LEU A 136 -3.88 1.63 -0.59
N ALA A 137 -4.21 1.89 -1.85
CA ALA A 137 -5.59 1.84 -2.36
C ALA A 137 -6.16 0.42 -2.27
N ALA A 138 -5.40 -0.59 -2.73
CA ALA A 138 -5.81 -1.99 -2.67
C ALA A 138 -6.01 -2.52 -1.24
N LYS A 139 -5.36 -1.93 -0.23
CA LYS A 139 -5.59 -2.25 1.20
C LYS A 139 -6.96 -1.79 1.72
N GLN A 140 -7.60 -0.84 1.05
CA GLN A 140 -8.94 -0.35 1.42
C GLN A 140 -10.05 -1.25 0.88
N VAL A 141 -9.74 -2.12 -0.08
CA VAL A 141 -10.71 -3.04 -0.69
C VAL A 141 -10.54 -4.44 -0.07
N SER A 142 -11.61 -4.96 0.53
CA SER A 142 -11.58 -6.22 1.29
C SER A 142 -11.02 -7.40 0.51
N SER A 143 -11.35 -7.52 -0.79
CA SER A 143 -10.90 -8.64 -1.64
C SER A 143 -9.41 -8.61 -1.99
N THR A 144 -8.76 -7.44 -1.95
CA THR A 144 -7.34 -7.28 -2.30
C THR A 144 -6.44 -6.97 -1.10
N LYS A 145 -7.02 -6.76 0.08
CA LYS A 145 -6.31 -6.27 1.26
C LYS A 145 -5.15 -7.15 1.68
N GLU A 146 -5.37 -8.46 1.77
CA GLU A 146 -4.35 -9.42 2.19
C GLU A 146 -3.17 -9.45 1.22
N THR A 147 -3.45 -9.65 -0.07
CA THR A 147 -2.45 -9.60 -1.15
C THR A 147 -1.68 -8.28 -1.16
N ALA A 148 -2.36 -7.14 -1.02
CA ALA A 148 -1.72 -5.83 -0.99
C ALA A 148 -0.77 -5.66 0.21
N MET A 149 -1.15 -6.19 1.38
CA MET A 149 -0.28 -6.22 2.55
C MET A 149 0.97 -7.08 2.32
N GLU A 150 0.82 -8.26 1.71
CA GLU A 150 1.94 -9.15 1.40
C GLU A 150 2.94 -8.50 0.43
N VAL A 151 2.43 -7.90 -0.64
CA VAL A 151 3.27 -7.20 -1.64
C VAL A 151 3.96 -5.99 -1.00
N GLN A 152 3.27 -5.22 -0.15
CA GLN A 152 3.87 -4.07 0.55
C GLN A 152 4.96 -4.49 1.54
N VAL A 153 4.79 -5.63 2.24
CA VAL A 153 5.85 -6.20 3.09
C VAL A 153 7.05 -6.65 2.26
N ALA A 154 6.82 -7.27 1.10
CA ALA A 154 7.89 -7.65 0.19
C ALA A 154 8.62 -6.41 -0.39
N GLN A 155 7.90 -5.33 -0.69
CA GLN A 155 8.47 -4.05 -1.13
C GLN A 155 9.42 -3.47 -0.06
N MET A 156 8.97 -3.36 1.20
CA MET A 156 9.81 -2.88 2.30
C MET A 156 11.05 -3.75 2.53
N ARG A 157 10.92 -5.08 2.41
CA ARG A 157 12.07 -5.99 2.53
C ARG A 157 13.08 -5.76 1.41
N GLU A 158 12.62 -5.50 0.19
CA GLU A 158 13.50 -5.22 -0.94
C GLU A 158 14.22 -3.87 -0.76
N TRP A 159 13.54 -2.83 -0.26
CA TRP A 159 14.18 -1.56 0.11
C TRP A 159 15.29 -1.76 1.15
N LEU A 160 15.02 -2.50 2.23
CA LEU A 160 16.03 -2.84 3.24
C LEU A 160 17.20 -3.63 2.63
N ARG A 161 16.91 -4.60 1.76
CA ARG A 161 17.93 -5.43 1.08
C ARG A 161 18.82 -4.58 0.17
N ARG A 162 18.26 -3.54 -0.46
CA ARG A 162 18.99 -2.57 -1.29
C ARG A 162 19.70 -1.50 -0.47
N GLY A 163 19.64 -1.56 0.86
CA GLY A 163 20.32 -0.64 1.76
C GLY A 163 19.71 0.76 1.79
N LYS A 164 18.43 0.90 1.41
CA LYS A 164 17.75 2.20 1.43
C LYS A 164 17.66 2.75 2.85
N SER A 165 18.10 3.99 3.03
CA SER A 165 17.98 4.67 4.32
C SER A 165 16.52 5.05 4.63
N VAL A 166 16.23 5.46 5.86
CA VAL A 166 14.90 6.01 6.20
C VAL A 166 14.63 7.29 5.39
N ASP A 167 15.66 8.09 5.16
CA ASP A 167 15.60 9.33 4.37
C ASP A 167 15.36 9.02 2.88
N ASP A 168 16.04 8.01 2.32
CA ASP A 168 15.82 7.60 0.93
C ASP A 168 14.35 7.21 0.69
N ILE A 169 13.72 6.52 1.64
CA ILE A 169 12.31 6.13 1.54
C ILE A 169 11.38 7.32 1.79
N PHE A 170 11.80 8.31 2.58
CA PHE A 170 11.05 9.55 2.79
C PHE A 170 10.89 10.33 1.48
N GLU A 171 12.00 10.55 0.76
CA GLU A 171 12.02 11.23 -0.55
C GLU A 171 11.35 10.40 -1.65
N LEU A 172 11.59 9.09 -1.66
CA LEU A 172 10.99 8.18 -2.62
C LEU A 172 9.47 8.14 -2.52
N LEU A 173 8.92 8.31 -1.30
CA LEU A 173 7.48 8.40 -1.06
C LEU A 173 6.91 9.82 -1.15
N LYS A 174 7.74 10.80 -1.56
CA LYS A 174 7.37 12.21 -1.76
C LYS A 174 6.82 12.87 -0.50
N LEU A 175 7.41 12.53 0.65
CA LEU A 175 7.06 13.12 1.95
C LEU A 175 7.84 14.42 2.22
N ASP A 176 8.81 14.75 1.37
CA ASP A 176 9.63 15.96 1.35
C ASP A 176 8.98 17.13 0.57
N ASN A 177 7.85 16.90 -0.11
CA ASN A 177 7.14 17.89 -0.94
C ASN A 177 6.36 18.97 -0.17
N GLY A 178 6.74 19.24 1.08
CA GLY A 178 6.22 20.34 1.87
C GLY A 178 5.43 19.91 3.11
N LEU A 179 5.68 20.68 4.17
CA LEU A 179 5.15 20.55 5.51
C LEU A 179 3.62 20.44 5.59
N GLU A 180 2.89 21.21 4.78
CA GLU A 180 1.43 21.27 4.84
C GLU A 180 0.74 19.96 4.44
N LYS A 181 1.34 19.21 3.51
CA LYS A 181 0.75 17.98 2.96
C LYS A 181 1.24 16.72 3.66
N LEU A 182 2.36 16.80 4.38
CA LEU A 182 3.05 15.68 5.01
C LEU A 182 2.14 14.85 5.92
N LEU A 183 1.46 15.49 6.88
CA LEU A 183 0.66 14.79 7.88
C LEU A 183 -0.62 14.15 7.31
N THR A 184 -1.08 14.64 6.16
CA THR A 184 -2.24 14.09 5.44
C THR A 184 -1.85 13.13 4.32
N ASN A 185 -0.55 12.92 4.08
CA ASN A 185 -0.08 12.07 3.00
C ASN A 185 -0.30 10.59 3.37
N PRO A 186 -1.06 9.81 2.58
CA PRO A 186 -1.33 8.40 2.89
C PRO A 186 -0.06 7.54 2.96
N ASN A 187 1.01 7.93 2.26
CA ASN A 187 2.30 7.25 2.28
C ASN A 187 3.03 7.38 3.63
N LEU A 188 2.65 8.33 4.50
CA LEU A 188 3.31 8.52 5.79
C LEU A 188 3.26 7.25 6.64
N SER A 189 2.12 6.56 6.63
CA SER A 189 1.95 5.29 7.36
C SER A 189 2.90 4.19 6.87
N LEU A 190 3.17 4.13 5.56
CA LEU A 190 4.11 3.18 4.97
C LEU A 190 5.55 3.52 5.38
N TRP A 191 5.91 4.80 5.32
CA TRP A 191 7.23 5.26 5.74
C TRP A 191 7.50 4.98 7.23
N VAL A 192 6.52 5.22 8.11
CA VAL A 192 6.65 4.87 9.55
C VAL A 192 6.88 3.38 9.75
N ASN A 193 6.13 2.54 9.06
CA ASN A 193 6.31 1.09 9.13
C ASN A 193 7.69 0.67 8.63
N TYR A 194 8.21 1.33 7.59
CA TYR A 194 9.56 1.11 7.10
C TYR A 194 10.61 1.53 8.14
N MET A 195 10.51 2.74 8.70
CA MET A 195 11.41 3.27 9.72
C MET A 195 11.48 2.34 10.93
N THR A 196 10.34 1.85 11.43
CA THR A 196 10.31 0.89 12.55
C THR A 196 11.14 -0.37 12.23
N ARG A 197 10.93 -0.97 11.05
CA ARG A 197 11.70 -2.15 10.62
C ARG A 197 13.18 -1.85 10.38
N PHE A 198 13.49 -0.66 9.87
CA PHE A 198 14.86 -0.21 9.67
C PHE A 198 15.57 -0.08 11.02
N ASN A 199 14.94 0.56 12.01
CA ASN A 199 15.48 0.75 13.35
C ASN A 199 15.70 -0.58 14.08
N GLU A 200 14.77 -1.54 13.94
CA GLU A 200 14.93 -2.91 14.45
C GLU A 200 16.12 -3.63 13.82
N ARG A 201 16.31 -3.45 12.51
CA ARG A 201 17.38 -4.11 11.75
C ARG A 201 18.74 -3.46 11.94
N PHE A 202 18.78 -2.14 12.14
CA PHE A 202 19.99 -1.33 12.24
C PHE A 202 19.96 -0.43 13.50
N PRO A 203 20.06 -0.99 14.72
CA PRO A 203 19.91 -0.22 15.96
C PRO A 203 20.89 0.94 16.12
N SER A 204 22.10 0.81 15.54
CA SER A 204 23.14 1.85 15.56
C SER A 204 22.86 3.03 14.62
N LYS A 205 21.92 2.88 13.69
CA LYS A 205 21.50 3.91 12.73
C LYS A 205 20.05 4.35 12.96
N LYS A 206 19.50 4.07 14.15
CA LYS A 206 18.10 4.37 14.43
C LYS A 206 17.83 5.88 14.29
N THR A 207 16.66 6.21 13.77
CA THR A 207 16.13 7.57 13.73
C THR A 207 14.70 7.59 14.27
N SER A 208 14.14 8.77 14.49
CA SER A 208 12.73 8.93 14.83
C SER A 208 12.00 9.77 13.78
N MET A 209 10.66 9.78 13.87
CA MET A 209 9.87 10.67 13.04
C MET A 209 10.24 12.13 13.27
N ILE A 210 10.52 12.51 14.53
CA ILE A 210 10.87 13.87 14.87
C ILE A 210 12.23 14.22 14.30
N ASP A 211 13.25 13.39 14.54
CA ASP A 211 14.60 13.65 14.02
C ASP A 211 14.60 13.78 12.50
N THR A 212 13.87 12.90 11.80
CA THR A 212 13.74 13.01 10.34
C THR A 212 13.08 14.34 9.96
N PHE A 213 11.93 14.68 10.54
CA PHE A 213 11.22 15.90 10.16
C PHE A 213 12.03 17.16 10.51
N SER A 214 12.70 17.18 11.66
CA SER A 214 13.61 18.24 12.08
C SER A 214 14.80 18.38 11.12
N ASN A 215 15.37 17.28 10.63
CA ASN A 215 16.47 17.33 9.66
C ASN A 215 16.04 17.91 8.30
N TYR A 216 14.84 17.58 7.83
CA TYR A 216 14.35 18.07 6.54
C TYR A 216 13.84 19.51 6.59
N TYR A 217 13.15 19.87 7.68
CA TYR A 217 12.39 21.12 7.74
C TYR A 217 12.91 22.13 8.77
N GLY A 218 13.72 21.68 9.73
CA GLY A 218 14.17 22.46 10.87
C GLY A 218 13.14 22.56 12.00
N ASP A 219 13.61 22.60 13.24
CA ASP A 219 12.77 22.62 14.45
C ASP A 219 11.76 23.76 14.48
N GLU A 220 12.17 24.97 14.06
CA GLU A 220 11.28 26.14 14.03
C GLU A 220 10.09 25.89 13.09
N ALA A 221 10.36 25.50 11.84
CA ALA A 221 9.30 25.30 10.84
C ALA A 221 8.42 24.10 11.18
N MET A 222 9.02 23.01 11.69
CA MET A 222 8.28 21.84 12.15
C MET A 222 7.34 22.19 13.32
N ALA A 223 7.81 22.92 14.33
CA ALA A 223 6.97 23.29 15.47
C ALA A 223 5.76 24.13 15.05
N LYS A 224 5.98 25.09 14.13
CA LYS A 224 4.91 25.93 13.56
C LYS A 224 3.93 25.13 12.72
N MET A 225 4.43 24.23 11.86
CA MET A 225 3.58 23.34 11.07
C MET A 225 2.69 22.48 11.96
N LEU A 226 3.26 21.85 13.00
CA LEU A 226 2.48 20.99 13.90
C LEU A 226 1.40 21.79 14.62
N GLU A 227 1.68 23.03 15.01
CA GLU A 227 0.68 23.90 15.62
C GLU A 227 -0.44 24.30 14.64
N ALA A 228 -0.08 24.60 13.40
CA ALA A 228 -1.06 24.91 12.36
C ALA A 228 -1.92 23.68 12.01
N ALA A 229 -1.30 22.50 11.89
CA ALA A 229 -1.96 21.25 11.52
C ALA A 229 -2.98 20.76 12.57
N LYS A 230 -2.89 21.24 13.82
CA LYS A 230 -3.94 21.02 14.84
C LYS A 230 -5.31 21.56 14.44
N LYS A 231 -5.35 22.52 13.51
CA LYS A 231 -6.58 23.14 13.00
C LYS A 231 -7.27 22.30 11.91
N ASP A 232 -6.56 21.39 11.24
CA ASP A 232 -7.17 20.44 10.29
C ASP A 232 -7.69 19.22 11.08
N PRO A 233 -9.00 18.93 11.07
CA PRO A 233 -9.55 17.77 11.78
C PRO A 233 -8.89 16.43 11.42
N ARG A 234 -8.39 16.29 10.19
CA ARG A 234 -7.74 15.05 9.70
C ARG A 234 -6.31 14.87 10.24
N ALA A 235 -5.63 15.97 10.55
CA ALA A 235 -4.25 15.96 11.04
C ALA A 235 -4.15 16.22 12.55
N SER A 236 -5.21 16.75 13.17
CA SER A 236 -5.15 17.34 14.51
C SER A 236 -4.61 16.42 15.59
N LYS A 237 -5.06 15.15 15.59
CA LYS A 237 -4.60 14.14 16.54
C LYS A 237 -3.10 13.86 16.39
N LEU A 238 -2.68 13.52 15.17
CA LEU A 238 -1.28 13.21 14.88
C LEU A 238 -0.37 14.41 15.13
N ALA A 239 -0.80 15.61 14.73
CA ALA A 239 -0.07 16.85 14.97
C ALA A 239 0.14 17.12 16.47
N SER A 240 -0.88 16.88 17.29
CA SER A 240 -0.80 17.04 18.76
C SER A 240 0.13 16.02 19.42
N GLU A 241 0.06 14.75 18.98
CA GLU A 241 0.95 13.68 19.45
C GLU A 241 2.41 13.99 19.08
N LEU A 242 2.66 14.42 17.84
CA LEU A 242 4.00 14.78 17.38
C LEU A 242 4.54 16.02 18.07
N GLN A 243 3.72 17.05 18.31
CA GLN A 243 4.20 18.23 19.02
C GLN A 243 4.54 17.91 20.48
N THR A 244 3.77 17.04 21.12
CA THR A 244 4.07 16.56 22.49
C THR A 244 5.38 15.77 22.52
N ALA A 245 5.61 14.92 21.52
CA ALA A 245 6.84 14.16 21.40
C ALA A 245 8.03 15.08 21.09
N HIS A 246 7.85 16.14 20.29
CA HIS A 246 8.87 17.16 20.04
C HIS A 246 9.21 17.94 21.32
N PHE A 247 8.22 18.27 22.15
CA PHE A 247 8.47 18.88 23.48
C PHE A 247 9.24 17.95 24.41
N LYS A 248 8.95 16.64 24.38
CA LYS A 248 9.72 15.64 25.13
C LYS A 248 11.18 15.63 24.68
N GLN A 249 11.42 15.67 23.37
CA GLN A 249 12.76 15.73 22.80
C GLN A 249 13.51 16.99 23.24
N TRP A 250 12.91 18.17 23.05
CA TRP A 250 13.49 19.43 23.54
C TRP A 250 13.83 19.39 25.03
N LEU A 251 12.94 18.85 25.88
CA LEU A 251 13.23 18.69 27.31
C LEU A 251 14.43 17.77 27.57
N ASN A 252 14.50 16.62 26.87
CA ASN A 252 15.60 15.66 27.01
C ASN A 252 16.95 16.23 26.53
N GLU A 253 16.92 17.09 25.52
CA GLU A 253 18.09 17.82 25.01
C GLU A 253 18.46 19.04 25.89
N GLY A 254 17.70 19.29 26.96
CA GLY A 254 17.96 20.37 27.91
C GLY A 254 17.55 21.75 27.41
N ALA A 255 16.74 21.84 26.36
CA ALA A 255 16.19 23.10 25.89
C ALA A 255 15.41 23.77 27.02
N LYS A 256 15.73 25.04 27.28
CA LYS A 256 15.03 25.84 28.29
C LYS A 256 13.95 26.69 27.60
N PRO A 257 12.86 27.09 28.29
CA PRO A 257 11.81 27.91 27.66
C PRO A 257 12.32 29.17 26.96
N TYR A 258 13.39 29.82 27.46
CA TYR A 258 13.97 30.98 26.79
C TYR A 258 14.65 30.66 25.45
N MET A 259 15.17 29.43 25.28
CA MET A 259 15.78 28.97 24.02
C MET A 259 14.71 28.82 22.96
N ILE A 260 13.58 28.18 23.31
CA ILE A 260 12.41 28.07 22.42
C ILE A 260 11.84 29.45 22.11
N PHE A 261 11.85 30.37 23.09
CA PHE A 261 11.43 31.75 22.87
C PHE A 261 12.27 32.45 21.79
N LYS A 262 13.59 32.25 21.84
CA LYS A 262 14.54 32.77 20.85
C LYS A 262 14.40 32.07 19.50
N MET A 263 14.23 30.75 19.47
CA MET A 263 14.04 29.96 18.24
C MET A 263 12.80 30.43 17.46
N LEU A 264 11.70 30.70 18.17
CA LEU A 264 10.47 31.23 17.57
C LEU A 264 10.54 32.74 17.25
N LYS A 265 11.72 33.37 17.39
CA LYS A 265 12.00 34.78 17.07
C LYS A 265 11.02 35.75 17.73
N MET A 266 10.60 35.46 18.97
CA MET A 266 9.66 36.30 19.70
C MET A 266 10.33 37.55 20.27
N ASN A 267 9.57 38.66 20.34
CA ASN A 267 9.98 39.90 20.96
C ASN A 267 9.32 40.03 22.35
N LYS A 268 10.09 40.38 23.39
CA LYS A 268 9.60 40.47 24.78
C LYS A 268 8.40 41.40 25.00
N GLU A 269 8.29 42.48 24.23
CA GLU A 269 7.22 43.48 24.38
C GLU A 269 5.93 43.06 23.66
N THR A 270 6.07 42.29 22.58
CA THR A 270 4.97 42.01 21.65
C THR A 270 4.70 40.53 21.42
N TRP A 271 5.36 39.63 22.17
CA TRP A 271 5.28 38.17 21.93
C TRP A 271 3.86 37.63 21.99
N MET A 272 2.98 38.19 22.81
CA MET A 272 1.57 37.76 22.91
C MET A 272 0.79 37.96 21.60
N LYS A 273 1.26 38.83 20.70
CA LYS A 273 0.70 39.04 19.36
C LYS A 273 1.29 38.10 18.30
N ASN A 274 2.35 37.36 18.63
CA ASN A 274 2.97 36.43 17.71
C ASN A 274 2.05 35.20 17.52
N PRO A 275 1.70 34.81 16.28
CA PRO A 275 0.84 33.64 16.03
C PRO A 275 1.41 32.33 16.58
N ASP A 276 2.74 32.25 16.73
CA ASP A 276 3.47 31.08 17.23
C ASP A 276 3.63 31.09 18.76
N ALA A 277 3.14 32.12 19.46
CA ALA A 277 3.25 32.25 20.92
C ALA A 277 2.67 31.05 21.67
N ASN A 278 1.65 30.40 21.09
CA ASN A 278 1.04 29.22 21.71
C ASN A 278 2.03 28.05 21.84
N ILE A 279 2.93 27.88 20.87
CA ILE A 279 3.94 26.80 20.89
C ILE A 279 4.83 26.95 22.13
N TRP A 280 5.33 28.16 22.36
CA TRP A 280 6.13 28.45 23.55
C TRP A 280 5.35 28.28 24.84
N ARG A 281 4.09 28.75 24.89
CA ARG A 281 3.24 28.61 26.08
C ARG A 281 3.09 27.13 26.46
N LEU A 282 2.70 26.30 25.50
CA LEU A 282 2.52 24.87 25.69
C LEU A 282 3.83 24.18 26.11
N TYR A 283 4.96 24.53 25.47
CA TYR A 283 6.25 23.99 25.88
C TYR A 283 6.65 24.41 27.29
N ASN A 284 6.44 25.67 27.67
CA ASN A 284 6.75 26.18 29.01
C ASN A 284 5.93 25.47 30.09
N GLU A 285 4.65 25.22 29.84
CA GLU A 285 3.79 24.40 30.71
C GLU A 285 4.29 22.96 30.80
N TYR A 286 4.59 22.32 29.66
CA TYR A 286 5.16 20.98 29.58
C TYR A 286 6.47 20.86 30.37
N TYR A 287 7.36 21.83 30.21
CA TYR A 287 8.66 21.94 30.88
C TYR A 287 8.49 22.07 32.39
N LYS A 288 7.64 23.00 32.86
CA LYS A 288 7.37 23.19 34.30
C LYS A 288 6.79 21.94 34.95
N ALA A 289 5.88 21.25 34.27
CA ALA A 289 5.25 20.05 34.80
C ALA A 289 6.22 18.85 34.97
N ARG A 290 7.29 18.78 34.16
CA ARG A 290 8.17 17.59 34.10
C ARG A 290 9.59 17.81 34.59
N ARG A 291 10.06 19.06 34.63
CA ARG A 291 11.38 19.44 35.19
C ARG A 291 11.57 18.96 36.62
N PHE A 292 10.50 18.85 37.41
CA PHE A 292 10.57 18.45 38.82
C PHE A 292 10.33 16.95 39.06
N ILE A 293 10.01 16.17 38.03
CA ILE A 293 9.78 14.72 38.15
C ILE A 293 11.08 13.93 37.92
N ASN A 294 12.01 14.45 37.12
CA ASN A 294 13.31 13.81 36.84
C ASN A 294 14.43 14.24 37.80
N VAL A 295 14.07 14.83 38.96
CA VAL A 295 15.00 15.26 40.01
C VAL A 295 14.56 14.64 41.34
N SER A 296 14.51 13.31 41.38
CA SER A 296 14.54 12.54 42.63
C SER A 296 15.75 11.60 42.56
N PRO A 297 16.52 11.47 43.66
CA PRO A 297 17.85 10.86 43.68
C PRO A 297 17.86 9.38 43.28
#